data_AF-A0A4U1CD15-F1
#
_entry.id   AF-A0A4U1CD15-F1
#
_cell.length_a   1.000
_cell.length_b   1.000
_cell.length_c   1.000
_cell.angle_alpha   90.00
_cell.angle_beta   90.00
_cell.angle_gamma   90.00
#
_symmetry.space_group_name_H-M   'P 1'
#
loop_
_entity.id
_entity.type
_entity.pdbx_description
1 polymer ?
#
loop_
_entity_poly.entity_id
_entity_poly.type
_entity_poly.pdbx_seq_one_letter_code
_entity_poly.pdbx_strand_id
1 'polypeptide(L)'
;MDRLIIEATFEDVNEISLLKNNNALDPNATLVLGFKIVNTDQVIHAFSTLKKIAVQHSFELVICKTMNARIYDIELKTNGLDEPVRINNKAITNETLGSIEDEATSKTAMRIGLNVSPEENWIPVTSINIKNCEITS
;
A
#
# COMPACT_ATOMS: atom_id res chain seq x y z
N MET A 1 -13.20 -15.74 1.20
CA MET A 1 -13.49 -15.58 -0.24
C MET A 1 -13.00 -14.22 -0.77
N ASP A 2 -12.41 -13.36 0.08
CA ASP A 2 -12.18 -11.95 -0.25
C ASP A 2 -10.78 -11.61 -0.77
N ARG A 3 -9.73 -12.35 -0.38
CA ARG A 3 -8.33 -12.01 -0.71
C ARG A 3 -8.07 -11.90 -2.20
N LEU A 4 -8.42 -12.93 -2.97
CA LEU A 4 -8.18 -12.98 -4.43
C LEU A 4 -8.92 -11.88 -5.18
N ILE A 5 -10.09 -11.46 -4.70
CA ILE A 5 -10.86 -10.36 -5.29
C ILE A 5 -10.18 -9.03 -5.02
N ILE A 6 -9.67 -8.82 -3.80
CA ILE A 6 -8.90 -7.61 -3.44
C ILE A 6 -7.62 -7.55 -4.26
N GLU A 7 -6.89 -8.67 -4.35
CA GLU A 7 -5.64 -8.78 -5.10
C GLU A 7 -5.85 -8.47 -6.59
N ALA A 8 -6.82 -9.13 -7.24
CA ALA A 8 -7.16 -8.87 -8.63
C ALA A 8 -7.57 -7.41 -8.87
N THR A 9 -8.24 -6.77 -7.89
CA THR A 9 -8.57 -5.34 -7.98
C THR A 9 -7.33 -4.46 -7.88
N PHE A 10 -6.34 -4.84 -7.06
CA PHE A 10 -5.13 -4.05 -6.85
C PHE A 10 -4.05 -4.31 -7.91
N GLU A 11 -4.18 -5.36 -8.73
CA GLU A 11 -3.37 -5.51 -9.94
C GLU A 11 -3.51 -4.30 -10.88
N ASP A 12 -4.62 -3.55 -10.82
CA ASP A 12 -4.86 -2.35 -11.63
C ASP A 12 -4.21 -1.08 -11.08
N VAL A 13 -3.42 -1.13 -10.00
CA VAL A 13 -2.66 0.05 -9.52
C VAL A 13 -1.78 0.57 -10.65
N ASN A 14 -1.93 1.84 -11.01
CA ASN A 14 -1.19 2.50 -12.09
C ASN A 14 -0.04 3.36 -11.55
N GLU A 15 -0.20 3.92 -10.36
CA GLU A 15 0.76 4.86 -9.76
C GLU A 15 0.86 4.60 -8.27
N ILE A 16 2.04 4.82 -7.70
CA ILE A 16 2.27 4.80 -6.26
C ILE A 16 2.98 6.11 -5.91
N SER A 17 2.39 6.89 -5.02
CA SER A 17 2.96 8.15 -4.55
C SER A 17 2.90 8.26 -3.04
N LEU A 18 3.83 9.01 -2.46
CA LEU A 18 3.84 9.29 -1.03
C LEU A 18 3.45 10.75 -0.81
N LEU A 19 2.31 10.97 -0.17
CA LEU A 19 1.87 12.28 0.26
C LEU A 19 2.33 12.52 1.70
N LYS A 20 3.29 13.42 1.89
CA LYS A 20 3.67 13.90 3.22
C LYS A 20 2.77 15.07 3.59
N ASN A 21 1.97 14.91 4.64
CA ASN A 21 1.18 16.02 5.15
C ASN A 21 2.10 16.87 6.04
N ASN A 22 2.48 18.06 5.55
CA ASN A 22 3.30 19.00 6.31
C ASN A 22 2.51 19.73 7.41
N ASN A 23 1.27 19.32 7.66
CA ASN A 23 0.45 19.87 8.73
C ASN A 23 0.89 19.29 10.08
N ALA A 24 1.26 20.17 11.01
CA ALA A 24 1.66 19.80 12.36
C ALA A 24 0.59 19.01 13.14
N LEU A 25 -0.68 19.08 12.71
CA LEU A 25 -1.82 18.40 13.33
C LEU A 25 -2.03 16.96 12.85
N ASP A 26 -1.52 16.61 11.68
CA ASP A 26 -1.59 15.25 11.13
C ASP A 26 -0.32 14.97 10.32
N PRO A 27 0.80 14.70 11.00
CA PRO A 27 2.10 14.52 10.36
C PRO A 27 2.22 13.19 9.58
N ASN A 28 1.12 12.44 9.48
CA ASN A 28 1.15 11.09 8.95
C ASN A 28 1.34 11.11 7.43
N ALA A 29 2.39 10.44 6.97
CA ALA A 29 2.61 10.18 5.56
C ALA A 29 1.58 9.17 5.02
N THR A 30 1.09 9.42 3.82
CA THR A 30 0.11 8.56 3.15
C THR A 30 0.71 7.98 1.88
N LEU A 31 0.85 6.66 1.82
CA LEU A 31 1.12 5.95 0.57
C LEU A 31 -0.18 5.86 -0.23
N VAL A 32 -0.27 6.59 -1.32
CA VAL A 32 -1.44 6.62 -2.19
C VAL A 32 -1.26 5.61 -3.32
N LEU A 33 -2.19 4.67 -3.40
CA LEU A 33 -2.35 3.76 -4.53
C LEU A 33 -3.25 4.42 -5.57
N GLY A 34 -2.66 4.70 -6.74
CA GLY A 34 -3.29 5.39 -7.85
C GLY A 34 -4.02 4.44 -8.79
N PHE A 35 -5.31 4.64 -8.99
CA PHE A 35 -6.16 3.89 -9.91
C PHE A 35 -6.76 4.80 -10.98
N LYS A 36 -7.13 4.21 -12.12
CA LYS A 36 -7.93 4.89 -13.15
C LYS A 36 -9.38 4.99 -12.69
N ILE A 37 -10.04 6.08 -13.05
CA ILE A 37 -11.43 6.40 -12.64
C ILE A 37 -12.43 5.30 -13.03
N VAL A 38 -12.18 4.58 -14.13
CA VAL A 38 -13.08 3.53 -14.65
C VAL A 38 -13.31 2.37 -13.66
N ASN A 39 -12.42 2.15 -12.69
CA ASN A 39 -12.52 1.06 -11.71
C ASN A 39 -12.84 1.55 -10.29
N THR A 40 -13.28 2.81 -10.13
CA THR A 40 -13.44 3.48 -8.83
C THR A 40 -14.28 2.66 -7.84
N ASP A 41 -15.48 2.22 -8.23
CA ASP A 41 -16.39 1.52 -7.32
C ASP A 41 -15.82 0.18 -6.83
N GLN A 42 -15.19 -0.58 -7.73
CA GLN A 42 -14.57 -1.87 -7.39
C GLN A 42 -13.38 -1.65 -6.44
N VAL A 43 -12.54 -0.66 -6.73
CA VAL A 43 -11.38 -0.30 -5.91
C VAL A 43 -11.81 0.16 -4.52
N ILE A 44 -12.80 1.04 -4.42
CA ILE A 44 -13.36 1.51 -3.14
C ILE A 44 -13.93 0.34 -2.35
N HIS A 45 -14.65 -0.58 -3.01
CA HIS A 45 -15.23 -1.74 -2.35
C HIS A 45 -14.15 -2.68 -1.80
N ALA A 46 -13.17 -3.06 -2.62
CA ALA A 46 -12.05 -3.91 -2.21
C ALA A 46 -11.25 -3.29 -1.05
N PHE A 47 -10.95 -1.99 -1.15
CA PHE A 47 -10.22 -1.26 -0.12
C PHE A 47 -11.03 -1.14 1.18
N SER A 48 -12.35 -0.92 1.10
CA SER A 48 -13.23 -0.88 2.27
C SER A 48 -13.29 -2.24 2.98
N THR A 49 -13.27 -3.34 2.23
CA THR A 49 -13.18 -4.69 2.79
C THR A 49 -11.84 -4.88 3.49
N LEU A 50 -10.72 -4.49 2.85
CA LEU A 50 -9.40 -4.56 3.46
C LEU A 50 -9.30 -3.71 4.73
N LYS A 51 -9.89 -2.52 4.73
CA LYS A 51 -9.96 -1.62 5.89
C LYS A 51 -10.71 -2.24 7.06
N LYS A 52 -11.85 -2.91 6.81
CA LYS A 52 -12.60 -3.62 7.87
C LYS A 52 -11.75 -4.70 8.53
N ILE A 53 -10.94 -5.41 7.75
CA ILE A 53 -10.00 -6.41 8.27
C ILE A 53 -8.92 -5.71 9.12
N ALA A 54 -8.29 -4.67 8.59
CA ALA A 54 -7.22 -3.92 9.27
C ALA A 54 -7.65 -3.22 10.57
N VAL A 55 -8.95 -2.97 10.79
CA VAL A 55 -9.44 -2.42 12.07
C VAL A 55 -9.28 -3.40 13.23
N GLN A 56 -9.34 -4.70 12.96
CA GLN A 56 -9.29 -5.76 13.98
C GLN A 56 -7.93 -6.43 14.08
N HIS A 57 -7.01 -6.09 13.18
CA HIS A 57 -5.81 -6.86 12.87
C HIS A 57 -4.64 -5.92 12.61
N SER A 58 -3.41 -6.36 12.88
CA SER A 58 -2.24 -5.58 12.49
C SER A 58 -2.18 -5.51 10.96
N PHE A 59 -1.69 -4.37 10.46
CA PHE A 59 -1.58 -4.14 9.03
C PHE A 59 -0.17 -3.68 8.69
N GLU A 60 0.58 -4.52 8.00
CA GLU A 60 1.99 -4.30 7.69
C GLU A 60 2.17 -4.05 6.20
N LEU A 61 2.96 -3.02 5.88
CA LEU A 61 3.39 -2.73 4.52
C LEU A 61 4.75 -3.38 4.30
N VAL A 62 4.84 -4.24 3.29
CA VAL A 62 6.11 -4.84 2.86
C VAL A 62 6.44 -4.39 1.45
N ILE A 63 7.62 -3.81 1.26
CA ILE A 63 8.14 -3.45 -0.06
C ILE A 63 9.27 -4.43 -0.40
N CYS A 64 9.01 -5.24 -1.41
CA CYS A 64 9.95 -6.20 -1.96
C CYS A 64 10.76 -5.55 -3.08
N LYS A 65 12.06 -5.35 -2.84
CA LYS A 65 13.02 -4.95 -3.89
C LYS A 65 13.32 -6.18 -4.75
N THR A 66 12.79 -6.19 -5.96
CA THR A 66 13.17 -7.20 -6.98
C THR A 66 14.43 -6.72 -7.71
N MET A 67 15.31 -7.64 -8.12
CA MET A 67 16.61 -7.27 -8.71
C MET A 67 16.50 -6.63 -10.11
N ASN A 68 15.31 -6.58 -10.71
CA ASN A 68 15.09 -6.05 -12.06
C ASN A 68 14.38 -4.68 -12.04
N ALA A 69 15.05 -3.68 -12.63
CA ALA A 69 14.44 -2.51 -13.27
C ALA A 69 13.55 -1.56 -12.44
N ARG A 70 13.78 -1.39 -11.12
CA ARG A 70 13.00 -0.44 -10.28
C ARG A 70 11.51 -0.81 -10.19
N ILE A 71 11.25 -2.10 -10.37
CA ILE A 71 9.95 -2.72 -10.22
C ILE A 71 9.92 -3.35 -8.82
N TYR A 72 8.91 -3.00 -8.05
CA TYR A 72 8.76 -3.46 -6.67
C TYR A 72 7.42 -4.16 -6.53
N ASP A 73 7.39 -5.17 -5.68
CA ASP A 73 6.16 -5.78 -5.22
C ASP A 73 5.82 -5.17 -3.87
N ILE A 74 4.57 -4.76 -3.73
CA ILE A 74 4.03 -4.34 -2.44
C ILE A 74 3.20 -5.50 -1.88
N GLU A 75 3.51 -5.96 -0.68
CA GLU A 75 2.64 -6.88 0.05
C GLU A 75 1.96 -6.13 1.20
N LEU A 76 0.63 -6.26 1.27
CA LEU A 76 -0.18 -5.79 2.38
C LEU A 76 -0.48 -6.99 3.27
N LYS A 77 0.17 -7.06 4.43
CA LYS A 77 0.06 -8.19 5.35
C LYS A 77 -0.86 -7.86 6.50
N THR A 78 -1.71 -8.81 6.83
CA THR A 78 -2.55 -8.73 8.02
C THR A 78 -2.85 -10.13 8.50
N ASN A 79 -2.91 -10.32 9.82
CA ASN A 79 -3.28 -11.62 10.41
C ASN A 79 -4.77 -11.96 10.27
N GLY A 80 -5.58 -11.04 9.72
CA GLY A 80 -6.95 -11.31 9.31
C GLY A 80 -7.10 -11.96 7.93
N LEU A 81 -6.00 -12.12 7.18
CA LEU A 81 -5.94 -12.83 5.90
C LEU A 81 -5.00 -14.03 6.00
N ASP A 82 -5.30 -15.05 5.21
CA ASP A 82 -4.50 -16.28 5.12
C ASP A 82 -3.17 -16.07 4.37
N GLU A 83 -3.15 -15.17 3.39
CA GLU A 83 -1.95 -14.73 2.68
C GLU A 83 -1.95 -13.19 2.49
N PRO A 84 -0.79 -12.57 2.23
CA PRO A 84 -0.69 -11.16 1.90
C PRO A 84 -1.47 -10.80 0.62
N VAL A 85 -2.05 -9.61 0.58
CA VAL A 85 -2.50 -9.03 -0.70
C VAL A 85 -1.28 -8.49 -1.42
N ARG A 86 -1.02 -8.98 -2.63
CA ARG A 86 0.16 -8.57 -3.41
C ARG A 86 -0.23 -7.60 -4.51
N ILE A 87 0.55 -6.53 -4.63
CA ILE A 87 0.47 -5.54 -5.69
C ILE A 87 1.79 -5.65 -6.45
N ASN A 88 1.78 -6.53 -7.45
CA ASN A 88 3.00 -6.94 -8.12
C ASN A 88 3.42 -5.96 -9.21
N ASN A 89 4.71 -5.98 -9.50
CA ASN A 89 5.32 -5.34 -10.64
C ASN A 89 5.03 -3.83 -10.78
N LYS A 90 5.00 -3.10 -9.66
CA LYS A 90 4.73 -1.67 -9.69
C LYS A 90 6.01 -0.86 -9.73
N ALA A 91 6.04 0.10 -10.65
CA ALA A 91 7.13 1.06 -10.72
C ALA A 91 7.02 2.01 -9.51
N ILE A 92 8.02 2.00 -8.65
CA ILE A 92 8.18 2.97 -7.57
C ILE A 92 9.44 3.76 -7.87
N THR A 93 9.36 5.09 -7.87
CA THR A 93 10.54 5.92 -8.12
C THR A 93 11.53 5.79 -6.96
N ASN A 94 12.83 5.97 -7.22
CA ASN A 94 13.83 5.95 -6.16
C ASN A 94 13.59 7.04 -5.10
N GLU A 95 13.02 8.17 -5.50
CA GLU A 95 12.63 9.26 -4.61
C GLU A 95 11.48 8.84 -3.68
N THR A 96 10.43 8.22 -4.25
CA THR A 96 9.32 7.68 -3.47
C THR A 96 9.79 6.59 -2.52
N LEU A 97 10.67 5.68 -2.98
CA LEU A 97 11.23 4.62 -2.15
C LEU A 97 12.08 5.18 -1.00
N GLY A 98 13.00 6.11 -1.29
CA GLY A 98 13.82 6.76 -0.26
C GLY A 98 12.95 7.49 0.76
N SER A 99 11.88 8.14 0.30
CA SER A 99 10.92 8.77 1.21
C SER A 99 10.19 7.77 2.10
N ILE A 100 9.87 6.57 1.61
CA ILE A 100 9.26 5.50 2.43
C ILE A 100 10.29 4.92 3.41
N GLU A 101 11.56 4.78 3.01
CA GLU A 101 12.66 4.35 3.89
C GLU A 101 12.86 5.33 5.05
N ASP A 102 12.78 6.64 4.78
CA ASP A 102 12.84 7.68 5.80
C ASP A 102 11.70 7.54 6.81
N GLU A 103 10.46 7.36 6.35
CA GLU A 103 9.29 7.19 7.24
C GLU A 103 9.34 5.87 8.03
N ALA A 104 9.85 4.80 7.43
CA ALA A 104 10.06 3.53 8.12
C ALA A 104 11.07 3.69 9.28
N THR A 105 12.08 4.55 9.10
CA THR A 105 13.14 4.79 10.10
C THR A 105 12.69 5.77 11.19
N SER A 106 11.91 6.80 10.84
CA SER A 106 11.44 7.84 11.76
C SER A 106 10.38 7.34 12.75
N LYS A 107 9.78 6.17 12.50
CA LYS A 107 8.63 5.64 13.25
C LYS A 107 7.40 6.57 13.20
N THR A 108 7.31 7.45 12.19
CA THR A 108 6.08 8.20 11.95
C THR A 108 4.97 7.21 11.58
N ALA A 109 3.74 7.46 12.05
CA ALA A 109 2.61 6.66 11.62
C ALA A 109 2.36 6.89 10.12
N MET A 110 2.45 5.82 9.33
CA MET A 110 2.12 5.83 7.92
C MET A 110 0.72 5.25 7.73
N ARG A 111 0.07 5.63 6.63
CA ARG A 111 -1.22 5.06 6.20
C ARG A 111 -1.20 4.78 4.71
N ILE A 112 -2.05 3.86 4.26
CA ILE A 112 -2.30 3.61 2.84
C ILE A 112 -3.62 4.25 2.48
N GLY A 113 -3.71 4.90 1.32
CA GLY A 113 -4.93 5.50 0.80
C GLY A 113 -5.10 5.29 -0.70
N LEU A 114 -6.21 5.79 -1.23
CA LEU A 114 -6.57 5.72 -2.65
C LEU A 114 -6.70 7.13 -3.23
N ASN A 115 -6.35 7.32 -4.51
CA ASN A 115 -6.57 8.59 -5.22
C ASN A 115 -8.03 8.78 -5.69
N VAL A 116 -8.82 7.71 -5.78
CA VAL A 116 -10.18 7.71 -6.35
C VAL A 116 -11.30 7.82 -5.30
N SER A 117 -10.95 7.90 -4.01
CA SER A 117 -11.94 8.02 -2.92
C SER A 117 -12.04 9.48 -2.45
N PRO A 118 -13.23 10.11 -2.53
CA PRO A 118 -13.43 11.47 -2.01
C PRO A 118 -13.54 11.52 -0.48
N GLU A 119 -13.85 10.39 0.17
CA GLU A 119 -13.88 10.27 1.63
C GLU A 119 -12.50 9.87 2.17
N GLU A 120 -12.21 10.22 3.43
CA GLU A 120 -10.99 9.80 4.15
C GLU A 120 -10.91 8.27 4.28
N ASN A 121 -10.44 7.64 3.22
CA ASN A 121 -10.37 6.20 3.10
C ASN A 121 -8.90 5.80 3.16
N TRP A 122 -8.40 5.78 4.39
CA TRP A 122 -7.06 5.33 4.72
C TRP A 122 -7.08 4.09 5.62
N ILE A 123 -6.00 3.30 5.54
CA ILE A 123 -5.71 2.16 6.42
C ILE A 123 -4.39 2.49 7.16
N PRO A 124 -4.39 2.52 8.49
CA PRO A 124 -3.15 2.78 9.24
C PRO A 124 -2.19 1.60 9.09
N VAL A 125 -0.92 1.91 8.86
CA VAL A 125 0.16 0.92 8.76
C VAL A 125 0.82 0.78 10.12
N THR A 126 0.81 -0.43 10.67
CA THR A 126 1.43 -0.77 11.95
C THR A 126 2.95 -0.86 11.84
N SER A 127 3.46 -1.39 10.72
CA SER A 127 4.90 -1.53 10.47
C SER A 127 5.20 -1.47 8.97
N ILE A 128 6.39 -0.98 8.64
CA ILE A 128 6.91 -0.92 7.27
C ILE A 128 8.17 -1.77 7.21
N ASN A 129 8.22 -2.71 6.27
CA ASN A 129 9.36 -3.58 6.06
C ASN A 129 9.83 -3.48 4.61
N ILE A 130 11.08 -3.08 4.42
CA ILE A 130 11.69 -3.00 3.10
C ILE A 130 12.78 -4.06 3.03
N LYS A 131 12.66 -5.00 2.10
CA LYS A 131 13.58 -6.15 2.00
C LYS A 131 13.90 -6.49 0.55
N ASN A 132 15.05 -7.13 0.34
CA ASN A 132 15.40 -7.71 -0.95
C ASN A 132 14.62 -9.02 -1.10
N CYS A 133 13.90 -9.17 -2.22
CA CYS A 133 13.14 -10.37 -2.53
C CYS A 133 13.74 -11.03 -3.75
N GLU A 134 13.91 -12.35 -3.69
CA GLU A 134 14.30 -13.14 -4.85
C GLU A 134 13.18 -13.10 -5.88
N ILE A 135 13.54 -13.02 -7.17
CA ILE A 135 12.57 -13.18 -8.24
C ILE A 135 12.17 -14.66 -8.23
N THR A 136 11.06 -14.99 -7.58
CA THR A 136 10.46 -16.32 -7.75
C THR A 136 10.04 -16.43 -9.21
N SER A 137 10.86 -17.15 -9.98
CA SER A 137 10.71 -17.43 -11.40
C SER A 137 9.56 -18.38 -11.67
#